data_AF-A0A951BG62-F1
#
_entry.id   AF-A0A951BG62-F1
#
_cell.length_a   1.000
_cell.length_b   1.000
_cell.length_c   1.000
_cell.angle_alpha   90.00
_cell.angle_beta   90.00
_cell.angle_gamma   90.00
#
_symmetry.space_group_name_H-M   'P 1'
#
loop_
_entity.id
_entity.type
_entity.pdbx_description
1 polymer ?
#
loop_
_entity_poly.entity_id
_entity_poly.type
_entity_poly.pdbx_seq_one_letter_code
_entity_poly.pdbx_strand_id
1 'polypeptide(L)'
;MTSDFVRLSGTPETALRSEDVATLPASAPAAPWRVTARTLFWTDRPADRARSAIEAVVPEEVSAGATPIATLGALIHSPASIVGGRTNWALPKTLANFDGQPANRVPMIATGGGWCVEATPTARRLAVPLLVPKFLALVQLGPHRTVWSVRPSSYGMARPARTDVRVSAQSTLRDWFPSGMRPSAVGQLTMFLGPAAKRALPPSR
;
A
#
# COMPACT_ATOMS: atom_id res chain seq x y z
N MET A 1 4.89 -25.23 8.28
CA MET A 1 5.68 -24.48 7.27
C MET A 1 5.30 -23.01 7.36
N THR A 2 6.23 -22.17 7.81
CA THR A 2 6.06 -20.71 7.92
C THR A 2 6.09 -20.12 6.52
N SER A 3 4.98 -19.53 6.08
CA SER A 3 4.87 -18.96 4.73
C SER A 3 5.69 -17.67 4.67
N ASP A 4 6.69 -17.62 3.78
CA ASP A 4 7.61 -16.49 3.63
C ASP A 4 6.99 -15.35 2.82
N PHE A 5 5.92 -14.76 3.35
CA PHE A 5 5.28 -13.59 2.76
C PHE A 5 6.16 -12.34 2.83
N VAL A 6 7.24 -12.38 3.63
CA VAL A 6 8.27 -11.33 3.62
C VAL A 6 8.98 -11.30 2.26
N ARG A 7 9.03 -12.41 1.51
CA ARG A 7 9.65 -12.47 0.17
C ARG A 7 8.67 -12.43 -1.00
N LEU A 8 7.40 -12.11 -0.79
CA LEU A 8 6.47 -11.96 -1.92
C LEU A 8 7.00 -10.87 -2.86
N SER A 9 7.27 -11.26 -4.11
CA SER A 9 7.83 -10.38 -5.14
C SER A 9 6.80 -9.32 -5.51
N GLY A 10 6.95 -8.11 -4.95
CA GLY A 10 6.40 -6.92 -5.57
C GLY A 10 7.31 -6.48 -6.72
N THR A 11 7.29 -5.19 -7.06
CA THR A 11 8.31 -4.65 -7.97
C THR A 11 9.70 -4.86 -7.35
N PRO A 12 10.78 -5.01 -8.13
CA PRO A 12 12.13 -5.24 -7.59
C PRO A 12 12.53 -4.25 -6.48
N GLU A 13 12.04 -3.02 -6.56
CA GLU A 13 12.28 -1.92 -5.61
C GLU A 13 11.54 -2.07 -4.28
N THR A 14 10.52 -2.93 -4.25
CA THR A 14 9.81 -3.31 -3.03
C THR A 14 10.36 -4.56 -2.36
N ALA A 15 11.38 -5.18 -2.97
CA ALA A 15 12.15 -6.23 -2.31
C ALA A 15 12.90 -5.61 -1.13
N LEU A 16 12.72 -6.21 0.05
CA LEU A 16 13.48 -5.81 1.23
C LEU A 16 14.93 -6.26 1.05
N ARG A 17 15.88 -5.35 1.29
CA ARG A 17 17.30 -5.69 1.28
C ARG A 17 17.60 -6.61 2.46
N SER A 18 18.60 -7.48 2.33
CA SER A 18 18.99 -8.40 3.41
C SER A 18 19.32 -7.66 4.71
N GLU A 19 19.93 -6.49 4.62
CA GLU A 19 20.21 -5.60 5.75
C GLU A 19 18.93 -5.06 6.41
N ASP A 20 17.92 -4.67 5.62
CA ASP A 20 16.63 -4.21 6.15
C ASP A 20 15.93 -5.37 6.88
N VAL A 21 15.92 -6.57 6.29
CA VAL A 21 15.31 -7.77 6.88
C VAL A 21 15.91 -8.09 8.24
N ALA A 22 17.23 -7.93 8.41
CA ALA A 22 17.92 -8.18 9.68
C ALA A 22 17.48 -7.22 10.81
N THR A 23 16.94 -6.05 10.47
CA THR A 23 16.46 -5.06 11.46
C THR A 23 14.97 -5.18 11.77
N LEU A 24 14.23 -6.00 11.02
CA LEU A 24 12.80 -6.17 11.22
C LEU A 24 12.52 -6.95 12.52
N PRO A 25 11.44 -6.61 13.25
CA PRO A 25 11.05 -7.40 14.39
C PRO A 25 10.69 -8.82 13.95
N ALA A 26 11.02 -9.82 14.78
CA ALA A 26 10.77 -11.24 14.48
C ALA A 26 9.28 -11.55 14.27
N SER A 27 8.39 -10.74 14.83
CA SER A 27 6.95 -10.85 14.64
C SER A 27 6.26 -9.49 14.76
N ALA A 28 5.02 -9.42 14.25
CA ALA A 28 4.09 -8.34 14.55
C ALA A 28 2.95 -8.91 15.42
N PRO A 29 2.33 -8.11 16.30
CA PRO A 29 1.17 -8.57 17.07
C PRO A 29 0.09 -9.11 16.12
N ALA A 30 -0.68 -10.11 16.56
CA ALA A 30 -1.83 -10.58 15.77
C ALA A 30 -2.91 -9.50 15.70
N ALA A 31 -3.70 -9.50 14.62
CA ALA A 31 -4.90 -8.67 14.53
C ALA A 31 -5.88 -9.01 15.69
N PRO A 32 -6.70 -8.05 16.16
CA PRO A 32 -7.00 -6.77 15.54
C PRO A 32 -5.94 -5.69 15.80
N TRP A 33 -5.75 -4.81 14.82
CA TRP A 33 -4.90 -3.64 14.96
C TRP A 33 -5.67 -2.34 14.83
N ARG A 34 -5.16 -1.34 15.53
CA ARG A 34 -5.53 0.06 15.35
C ARG A 34 -4.24 0.84 15.07
N VAL A 35 -4.19 1.54 13.94
CA VAL A 35 -3.04 2.34 13.53
C VAL A 35 -3.52 3.74 13.21
N THR A 36 -2.89 4.74 13.82
CA THR A 36 -3.07 6.14 13.42
C THR A 36 -1.86 6.56 12.60
N ALA A 37 -2.11 7.15 11.43
CA ALA A 37 -1.06 7.60 10.52
C ALA A 37 -1.37 9.00 9.98
N ARG A 38 -0.32 9.79 9.79
CA ARG A 38 -0.35 10.98 8.92
C ARG A 38 -0.07 10.50 7.51
N THR A 39 -0.99 10.74 6.60
CA THR A 39 -0.98 10.11 5.28
C THR A 39 -1.03 11.17 4.19
N LEU A 40 -0.19 10.98 3.18
CA LEU A 40 -0.40 11.47 1.84
C LEU A 40 -0.74 10.25 0.97
N PHE A 41 -1.92 10.24 0.38
CA PHE A 41 -2.26 9.26 -0.65
C PHE A 41 -2.57 9.99 -1.93
N TRP A 42 -2.17 9.42 -3.06
CA TRP A 42 -2.61 9.83 -4.38
C TRP A 42 -3.07 8.62 -5.14
N THR A 43 -3.94 8.86 -6.10
CA THR A 43 -4.43 7.82 -6.99
C THR A 43 -3.92 8.08 -8.39
N ASP A 44 -3.75 6.99 -9.12
CA ASP A 44 -3.57 7.03 -10.55
C ASP A 44 -4.40 5.93 -11.21
N ARG A 45 -4.67 6.10 -12.50
CA ARG A 45 -5.18 4.99 -13.29
C ARG A 45 -4.08 3.93 -13.37
N PRO A 46 -4.42 2.64 -13.22
CA PRO A 46 -3.42 1.60 -13.47
C PRO A 46 -2.95 1.75 -14.93
N ALA A 47 -1.65 1.99 -15.11
CA ALA A 47 -1.02 1.90 -16.43
C ALA A 47 -1.20 0.48 -16.99
N ASP A 48 -1.14 0.30 -18.30
CA ASP A 48 -1.32 -1.01 -18.94
C ASP A 48 -0.38 -2.06 -18.35
N ARG A 49 0.85 -1.67 -18.02
CA ARG A 49 1.82 -2.54 -17.32
C ARG A 49 1.34 -2.98 -15.93
N ALA A 50 0.72 -2.10 -15.14
CA ALA A 50 0.17 -2.47 -13.84
C ALA A 50 -1.00 -3.44 -14.00
N ARG A 51 -1.82 -3.26 -15.05
CA ARG A 51 -2.90 -4.20 -15.39
C ARG A 51 -2.33 -5.57 -15.78
N SER A 52 -1.35 -5.63 -16.67
CA SER A 52 -0.69 -6.89 -17.06
C SER A 52 0.04 -7.56 -15.90
N ALA A 53 0.65 -6.78 -15.01
CA ALA A 53 1.27 -7.32 -13.80
C ALA A 53 0.23 -7.88 -12.82
N ILE A 54 -0.93 -7.23 -12.67
CA ILE A 54 -2.06 -7.77 -11.91
C ILE A 54 -2.54 -9.08 -12.54
N GLU A 55 -2.72 -9.15 -13.86
CA GLU A 55 -3.12 -10.37 -14.56
C GLU A 55 -2.10 -11.51 -14.40
N ALA A 56 -0.80 -11.20 -14.39
CA ALA A 56 0.26 -12.19 -14.21
C ALA A 56 0.41 -12.69 -12.76
N VAL A 57 0.09 -11.85 -11.78
CA VAL A 57 0.36 -12.13 -10.35
C VAL A 57 -0.89 -12.50 -9.57
N VAL A 58 -2.06 -11.99 -9.96
CA VAL A 58 -3.35 -12.25 -9.29
C VAL A 58 -4.03 -13.42 -9.99
N PRO A 59 -4.14 -14.59 -9.33
CA PRO A 59 -4.72 -15.76 -9.98
C PRO A 59 -6.17 -15.52 -10.37
N GLU A 60 -6.60 -16.16 -11.45
CA GLU A 60 -7.94 -16.00 -12.02
C GLU A 60 -9.03 -16.20 -10.97
N GLU A 61 -8.82 -17.11 -10.01
CA GLU A 61 -9.79 -17.39 -8.94
C GLU A 61 -10.01 -16.19 -8.00
N VAL A 62 -9.06 -15.25 -7.95
CA VAL A 62 -9.15 -14.01 -7.16
C VAL A 62 -9.60 -12.83 -8.03
N SER A 63 -9.20 -12.79 -9.30
CA SER A 63 -9.48 -11.69 -10.23
C SER A 63 -10.74 -11.88 -11.09
N ALA A 64 -11.36 -13.07 -11.10
CA ALA A 64 -12.54 -13.37 -11.92
C ALA A 64 -13.68 -12.37 -11.66
N GLY A 65 -14.00 -11.58 -12.69
CA GLY A 65 -15.05 -10.55 -12.64
C GLY A 65 -14.66 -9.26 -11.90
N ALA A 66 -13.40 -9.11 -11.49
CA ALA A 66 -12.89 -7.88 -10.88
C ALA A 66 -12.34 -6.92 -11.94
N THR A 67 -12.68 -5.64 -11.82
CA THR A 67 -12.11 -4.57 -12.66
C THR A 67 -11.09 -3.76 -11.85
N PRO A 68 -9.80 -3.72 -12.24
CA PRO A 68 -8.81 -2.86 -11.61
C PRO A 68 -9.17 -1.39 -11.80
N ILE A 69 -9.49 -0.69 -10.70
CA ILE A 69 -9.89 0.74 -10.74
C ILE A 69 -8.80 1.70 -10.27
N ALA A 70 -7.80 1.21 -9.52
CA ALA A 70 -6.71 2.02 -8.97
C ALA A 70 -5.50 1.15 -8.59
N THR A 71 -4.31 1.75 -8.57
CA THR A 71 -3.11 1.18 -7.93
C THR A 71 -2.88 1.88 -6.59
N LEU A 72 -2.64 1.11 -5.53
CA LEU A 72 -2.27 1.66 -4.22
C LEU A 72 -0.81 1.29 -3.92
N GLY A 73 0.02 2.32 -3.81
CA GLY A 73 1.37 2.20 -3.29
C GLY A 73 1.49 2.75 -1.87
N ALA A 74 2.30 2.10 -1.04
CA ALA A 74 2.53 2.54 0.34
C ALA A 74 4.02 2.51 0.66
N LEU A 75 4.58 3.69 0.94
CA LEU A 75 5.92 3.87 1.50
C LEU A 75 5.77 3.99 3.02
N ILE A 76 6.59 3.25 3.78
CA ILE A 76 6.33 3.05 5.21
C ILE A 76 7.63 3.18 6.01
N HIS A 77 7.60 3.98 7.07
CA HIS A 77 8.75 4.21 7.98
C HIS A 77 8.73 3.31 9.23
N SER A 78 7.77 2.40 9.35
CA SER A 78 7.56 1.55 10.52
C SER A 78 7.90 0.08 10.21
N PRO A 79 9.00 -0.46 10.76
CA PRO A 79 9.34 -1.88 10.63
C PRO A 79 8.21 -2.83 11.02
N ALA A 80 7.48 -2.52 12.11
CA ALA A 80 6.32 -3.30 12.53
C ALA A 80 5.18 -3.29 11.49
N SER A 81 4.96 -2.17 10.80
CA SER A 81 3.97 -2.08 9.71
C SER A 81 4.41 -2.85 8.45
N ILE A 82 5.72 -2.96 8.20
CA ILE A 82 6.28 -3.84 7.15
C ILE A 82 5.98 -5.29 7.50
N VAL A 83 6.43 -5.76 8.66
CA VAL A 83 6.22 -7.16 9.08
C VAL A 83 4.75 -7.48 9.15
N GLY A 84 3.94 -6.62 9.78
CA GLY A 84 2.49 -6.81 9.88
C GLY A 84 1.80 -6.84 8.52
N GLY A 85 2.14 -5.89 7.63
CA GLY A 85 1.56 -5.80 6.29
C GLY A 85 1.95 -6.96 5.37
N ARG A 86 3.22 -7.36 5.39
CA ARG A 86 3.71 -8.47 4.56
C ARG A 86 3.22 -9.81 5.10
N THR A 87 3.38 -10.07 6.39
CA THR A 87 3.03 -11.38 7.00
C THR A 87 1.53 -11.65 6.95
N ASN A 88 0.71 -10.65 7.26
CA ASN A 88 -0.73 -10.87 7.43
C ASN A 88 -1.55 -10.51 6.20
N TRP A 89 -1.01 -9.69 5.28
CA TRP A 89 -1.75 -9.13 4.15
C TRP A 89 -1.02 -9.18 2.82
N ALA A 90 0.19 -9.77 2.78
CA ALA A 90 1.10 -9.80 1.62
C ALA A 90 1.20 -8.46 0.89
N LEU A 91 1.05 -7.34 1.62
CA LEU A 91 1.16 -6.02 1.03
C LEU A 91 2.61 -5.82 0.62
N PRO A 92 2.92 -5.43 -0.63
CA PRO A 92 4.27 -5.19 -1.10
C PRO A 92 4.79 -3.86 -0.55
N LYS A 93 4.92 -3.78 0.78
CA LYS A 93 5.48 -2.63 1.49
C LYS A 93 7.00 -2.73 1.49
N THR A 94 7.64 -1.59 1.30
CA THR A 94 9.09 -1.42 1.45
C THR A 94 9.39 -0.36 2.51
N LEU A 95 10.57 -0.47 3.12
CA LEU A 95 11.07 0.57 4.01
C LEU A 95 11.49 1.78 3.18
N ALA A 96 11.19 2.95 3.72
CA ALA A 96 11.62 4.22 3.17
C ALA A 96 12.05 5.15 4.30
N ASN A 97 13.10 5.91 4.05
CA ASN A 97 13.49 7.05 4.87
C ASN A 97 12.67 8.26 4.42
N PHE A 98 12.12 8.99 5.38
CA PHE A 98 11.31 10.16 5.09
C PHE A 98 11.98 11.42 5.63
N ASP A 99 12.07 12.42 4.77
CA ASP A 99 12.33 13.80 5.15
C ASP A 99 11.03 14.61 5.01
N GLY A 100 10.70 15.36 6.06
CA GLY A 100 9.46 16.11 6.18
C GLY A 100 8.24 15.30 6.62
N GLN A 101 7.08 15.95 6.54
CA GLN A 101 5.77 15.40 6.93
C GLN A 101 4.72 15.87 5.93
N PRO A 102 3.63 15.11 5.71
CA PRO A 102 2.53 15.55 4.87
C PRO A 102 1.97 16.90 5.37
N ALA A 103 2.15 17.96 4.57
CA ALA A 103 1.72 19.32 4.86
C ALA A 103 1.51 20.13 3.57
N ASN A 104 0.60 21.11 3.61
CA ASN A 104 0.23 21.88 2.42
C ASN A 104 1.40 22.71 1.89
N ARG A 105 1.74 22.54 0.60
CA ARG A 105 2.82 23.20 -0.13
C ARG A 105 4.21 23.01 0.48
N VAL A 106 4.39 21.94 1.25
CA VAL A 106 5.69 21.55 1.80
C VAL A 106 6.11 20.25 1.12
N PRO A 107 7.29 20.20 0.49
CA PRO A 107 7.78 18.95 -0.08
C PRO A 107 8.04 17.93 1.02
N MET A 108 7.68 16.69 0.76
CA MET A 108 8.15 15.54 1.53
C MET A 108 8.94 14.62 0.60
N ILE A 109 10.03 14.06 1.12
CA ILE A 109 10.91 13.20 0.35
C ILE A 109 10.89 11.82 0.99
N ALA A 110 10.66 10.80 0.18
CA ALA A 110 10.85 9.41 0.56
C ALA A 110 12.01 8.83 -0.26
N THR A 111 12.93 8.13 0.40
CA THR A 111 14.08 7.48 -0.24
C THR A 111 14.23 6.04 0.21
N GLY A 112 14.77 5.19 -0.67
CA GLY A 112 15.12 3.80 -0.38
C GLY A 112 15.85 3.21 -1.58
N GLY A 113 16.66 2.15 -1.41
CA GLY A 113 17.19 1.32 -2.50
C GLY A 113 17.64 2.01 -3.80
N GLY A 114 18.21 3.23 -3.76
CA GLY A 114 18.60 4.01 -4.95
C GLY A 114 17.49 4.78 -5.66
N TRP A 115 16.26 4.78 -5.13
CA TRP A 115 15.13 5.59 -5.57
C TRP A 115 14.81 6.74 -4.60
N CYS A 116 14.18 7.78 -5.14
CA CYS A 116 13.72 8.96 -4.43
C CYS A 116 12.35 9.38 -4.99
N VAL A 117 11.40 9.66 -4.11
CA VAL A 117 10.09 10.21 -4.42
C VAL A 117 9.92 11.50 -3.64
N GLU A 118 9.85 12.62 -4.33
CA GLU A 118 9.46 13.90 -3.77
C GLU A 118 7.98 14.14 -4.07
N ALA A 119 7.23 14.59 -3.06
CA ALA A 119 5.81 14.87 -3.19
C ALA A 119 5.48 16.21 -2.55
N THR A 120 4.91 17.13 -3.33
CA THR A 120 4.50 18.47 -2.85
C THR A 120 2.98 18.62 -2.99
N PRO A 121 2.21 18.42 -1.91
CA PRO A 121 0.76 18.47 -1.97
C PRO A 121 0.23 19.91 -1.87
N THR A 122 -0.62 20.32 -2.80
CA THR A 122 -1.45 21.52 -2.70
C THR A 122 -2.84 21.13 -2.23
N ALA A 123 -3.07 21.24 -0.92
CA ALA A 123 -4.29 20.83 -0.25
C ALA A 123 -5.31 21.97 -0.19
N ARG A 124 -6.60 21.61 -0.31
CA ARG A 124 -7.71 22.54 -0.03
C ARG A 124 -7.76 22.87 1.46
N ARG A 125 -8.26 24.06 1.77
CA ARG A 125 -8.38 24.55 3.17
C ARG A 125 -9.33 23.67 4.00
N LEU A 126 -10.48 23.33 3.44
CA LEU A 126 -11.51 22.55 4.12
C LEU A 126 -11.09 21.08 4.23
N ALA A 127 -10.99 20.61 5.47
CA ALA A 127 -10.86 19.19 5.76
C ALA A 127 -12.25 18.55 5.72
N VAL A 128 -12.35 17.40 5.08
CA VAL A 128 -13.57 16.60 5.03
C VAL A 128 -13.40 15.34 5.89
N PRO A 129 -14.46 14.88 6.57
CA PRO A 129 -14.42 13.59 7.24
C PRO A 129 -14.26 12.50 6.18
N LEU A 130 -13.29 11.63 6.38
CA LEU A 130 -13.08 10.44 5.56
C LEU A 130 -13.50 9.24 6.39
N LEU A 131 -14.50 8.51 5.88
CA LEU A 131 -14.95 7.25 6.45
C LEU A 131 -14.86 6.18 5.36
N VAL A 132 -14.03 5.18 5.59
CA VAL A 132 -14.00 3.95 4.79
C VAL A 132 -14.69 2.88 5.65
N PRO A 133 -15.99 2.61 5.41
CA PRO A 133 -16.70 1.55 6.10
C PRO A 133 -16.20 0.17 5.65
N LYS A 134 -16.54 -0.87 6.43
CA LYS A 134 -16.15 -2.28 6.22
C LYS A 134 -16.77 -2.94 4.98
N PHE A 135 -17.12 -2.19 3.93
CA PHE A 135 -17.77 -2.75 2.73
C PHE A 135 -16.76 -3.29 1.72
N LEU A 136 -15.58 -2.67 1.62
CA LEU A 136 -14.53 -3.12 0.72
C LEU A 136 -13.72 -4.24 1.38
N ALA A 137 -13.75 -5.43 0.77
CA ALA A 137 -12.90 -6.53 1.17
C ALA A 137 -11.54 -6.41 0.46
N LEU A 138 -10.46 -6.44 1.24
CA LEU A 138 -9.14 -6.75 0.72
C LEU A 138 -9.02 -8.28 0.69
N VAL A 139 -8.70 -8.81 -0.49
CA VAL A 139 -8.60 -10.25 -0.72
C VAL A 139 -7.16 -10.58 -1.07
N GLN A 140 -6.66 -11.69 -0.53
CA GLN A 140 -5.30 -12.16 -0.76
C GLN A 140 -5.30 -13.66 -0.97
N LEU A 141 -4.44 -14.14 -1.87
CA LEU A 141 -4.11 -15.55 -1.93
C LEU A 141 -3.01 -15.87 -0.91
N GLY A 142 -3.29 -16.86 -0.06
CA GLY A 142 -2.37 -17.45 0.88
C GLY A 142 -1.79 -18.78 0.35
N PRO A 143 -1.13 -19.56 1.23
CA PRO A 143 -0.49 -20.82 0.84
C PRO A 143 -1.57 -21.83 0.41
N HIS A 144 -1.20 -22.76 -0.47
CA HIS A 144 -2.10 -23.80 -0.97
C HIS A 144 -3.39 -23.23 -1.59
N ARG A 145 -3.31 -22.06 -2.24
CA ARG A 145 -4.45 -21.34 -2.83
C ARG A 145 -5.57 -20.97 -1.85
N THR A 146 -5.29 -20.89 -0.55
CA THR A 146 -6.28 -20.43 0.43
C THR A 146 -6.56 -18.95 0.22
N VAL A 147 -7.81 -18.55 -0.02
CA VAL A 147 -8.16 -17.12 -0.10
C VAL A 147 -8.47 -16.57 1.28
N TRP A 148 -7.80 -15.47 1.62
CA TRP A 148 -8.03 -14.70 2.84
C TRP A 148 -8.71 -13.39 2.48
N SER A 149 -9.61 -12.95 3.36
CA SER A 149 -10.35 -11.71 3.20
C SER A 149 -10.39 -10.92 4.50
N VAL A 150 -10.28 -9.61 4.39
CA VAL A 150 -10.51 -8.68 5.49
C VAL A 150 -11.26 -7.47 5.00
N ARG A 151 -12.03 -6.88 5.91
CA ARG A 151 -12.72 -5.62 5.67
C ARG A 151 -12.09 -4.56 6.57
N PRO A 152 -11.08 -3.82 6.08
CA PRO A 152 -10.55 -2.70 6.83
C PRO A 152 -11.67 -1.68 7.05
N SER A 153 -11.54 -0.91 8.11
CA SER A 153 -12.26 0.35 8.24
C SER A 153 -11.31 1.45 8.63
N SER A 154 -11.55 2.65 8.13
CA SER A 154 -10.78 3.82 8.56
C SER A 154 -11.69 5.01 8.78
N TYR A 155 -11.34 5.84 9.75
CA TYR A 155 -11.94 7.15 9.91
C TYR A 155 -10.86 8.22 10.13
N GLY A 156 -11.18 9.46 9.80
CA GLY A 156 -10.30 10.57 10.10
C GLY A 156 -10.69 11.82 9.32
N MET A 157 -9.74 12.74 9.23
CA MET A 157 -9.90 13.98 8.48
C MET A 157 -8.88 14.02 7.36
N ALA A 158 -9.35 14.29 6.15
CA ALA A 158 -8.51 14.45 4.97
C ALA A 158 -8.83 15.75 4.25
N ARG A 159 -7.81 16.37 3.67
CA ARG A 159 -7.95 17.53 2.79
C ARG A 159 -7.71 17.06 1.37
N PRO A 160 -8.70 17.18 0.45
CA PRO A 160 -8.47 16.92 -0.96
C PRO A 160 -7.32 17.80 -1.45
N ALA A 161 -6.43 17.23 -2.24
CA ALA A 161 -5.21 17.87 -2.68
C ALA A 161 -4.86 17.51 -4.13
N ARG A 162 -3.99 18.32 -4.70
CA ARG A 162 -3.26 18.03 -5.94
C ARG A 162 -1.80 17.93 -5.57
N THR A 163 -1.14 16.80 -5.82
CA THR A 163 0.26 16.59 -5.44
C THR A 163 1.14 16.55 -6.66
N ASP A 164 2.14 17.43 -6.72
CA ASP A 164 3.24 17.30 -7.69
C ASP A 164 4.16 16.18 -7.18
N VAL A 165 4.26 15.10 -7.93
CA VAL A 165 5.09 13.94 -7.61
C VAL A 165 6.28 13.93 -8.54
N ARG A 166 7.49 13.81 -7.99
CA ARG A 166 8.73 13.65 -8.76
C ARG A 166 9.41 12.36 -8.31
N VAL A 167 9.57 11.44 -9.25
CA VAL A 167 10.23 10.16 -9.00
C VAL A 167 11.57 10.13 -9.70
N SER A 168 12.64 10.09 -8.91
CA SER A 168 13.98 9.78 -9.37
C SER A 168 14.29 8.32 -9.03
N ALA A 169 14.27 7.45 -10.04
CA ALA A 169 14.65 6.05 -9.89
C ALA A 169 15.30 5.58 -11.20
N GLN A 170 16.27 4.67 -11.10
CA GLN A 170 16.86 4.00 -12.27
C GLN A 170 15.97 2.87 -12.82
N SER A 171 14.79 2.68 -12.26
CA SER A 171 14.09 1.39 -12.27
C SER A 171 12.59 1.51 -12.59
N THR A 172 11.90 0.36 -12.59
CA THR A 172 10.46 0.22 -12.88
C THR A 172 9.54 1.01 -11.95
N LEU A 173 10.03 1.50 -10.80
CA LEU A 173 9.26 2.31 -9.87
C LEU A 173 8.58 3.52 -10.54
N ARG A 174 9.21 4.14 -11.54
CA ARG A 174 8.60 5.24 -12.31
C ARG A 174 7.34 4.82 -13.07
N ASP A 175 7.22 3.56 -13.45
CA ASP A 175 6.04 3.04 -14.15
C ASP A 175 4.86 2.85 -13.18
N TRP A 176 5.16 2.51 -11.93
CA TRP A 176 4.17 2.33 -10.87
C TRP A 176 3.81 3.64 -10.18
N PHE A 177 4.75 4.59 -10.14
CA PHE A 177 4.61 5.92 -9.57
C PHE A 177 5.11 6.98 -10.56
N PRO A 178 4.35 7.24 -11.62
CA PRO A 178 4.78 8.21 -12.62
C PRO A 178 4.79 9.64 -12.04
N SER A 179 5.86 10.37 -12.34
CA SER A 179 5.98 11.80 -12.01
C SER A 179 4.82 12.62 -12.61
N GLY A 180 4.57 13.79 -12.03
CA GLY A 180 3.57 14.74 -12.47
C GLY A 180 2.46 14.98 -11.45
N MET A 181 1.43 15.69 -11.89
CA MET A 181 0.35 16.15 -11.03
C MET A 181 -0.71 15.08 -10.77
N ARG A 182 -0.92 14.71 -9.50
CA ARG A 182 -1.85 13.65 -9.09
C ARG A 182 -3.03 14.15 -8.23
N PRO A 183 -4.26 13.63 -8.45
CA PRO A 183 -5.32 13.72 -7.44
C PRO A 183 -4.85 13.02 -6.17
N SER A 184 -5.07 13.66 -5.01
CA SER A 184 -4.53 13.20 -3.75
C SER A 184 -5.36 13.67 -2.56
N ALA A 185 -5.01 13.21 -1.36
CA ALA A 185 -5.41 13.87 -0.13
C ALA A 185 -4.31 13.77 0.94
N VAL A 186 -4.29 14.78 1.81
CA VAL A 186 -3.42 14.83 2.99
C VAL A 186 -4.28 14.78 4.23
N GLY A 187 -3.95 13.93 5.19
CA GLY A 187 -4.78 13.80 6.39
C GLY A 187 -4.16 13.00 7.51
N GLN A 188 -4.96 12.83 8.55
CA GLN A 188 -4.70 11.86 9.61
C GLN A 188 -5.84 10.87 9.62
N LEU A 189 -5.48 9.59 9.52
CA LEU A 189 -6.42 8.49 9.45
C LEU A 189 -6.12 7.49 10.56
N THR A 190 -7.17 7.03 11.24
CA THR A 190 -7.12 5.86 12.10
C THR A 190 -7.69 4.68 11.32
N MET A 191 -6.85 3.68 11.07
CA MET A 191 -7.19 2.45 10.38
C MET A 191 -7.38 1.31 11.39
N PHE A 192 -8.37 0.48 11.11
CA PHE A 192 -8.71 -0.71 11.87
C PHE A 192 -8.64 -1.88 10.94
N LEU A 193 -7.93 -2.90 11.39
CA LEU A 193 -7.77 -4.13 10.64
C LEU A 193 -8.09 -5.30 11.55
N GLY A 194 -9.19 -5.98 11.25
CA GLY A 194 -9.61 -7.19 11.96
C GLY A 194 -8.82 -8.42 11.53
N PRO A 195 -9.06 -9.57 12.17
CA PRO A 195 -8.48 -10.83 11.74
C PRO A 195 -8.92 -11.16 10.30
N ALA A 196 -8.01 -11.76 9.53
CA ALA A 196 -8.34 -12.30 8.22
C ALA A 196 -9.29 -13.50 8.39
N ALA A 197 -10.34 -13.57 7.58
CA ALA A 197 -11.19 -14.74 7.50
C ALA A 197 -10.83 -15.54 6.25
N LYS A 198 -10.83 -16.88 6.35
CA LYS A 198 -10.79 -17.75 5.18
C LYS A 198 -12.06 -17.52 4.37
N ARG A 199 -11.90 -17.33 3.07
CA ARG A 199 -12.98 -17.21 2.10
C ARG A 199 -13.00 -18.48 1.25
N ALA A 200 -14.15 -19.14 1.16
CA ALA A 200 -14.33 -20.20 0.17
C ALA A 200 -14.20 -19.58 -1.24
N LEU A 201 -13.41 -20.22 -2.10
CA LEU A 201 -13.39 -19.87 -3.51
C LEU A 201 -14.78 -20.16 -4.10
N PRO A 202 -15.31 -19.28 -4.96
CA PRO A 202 -16.47 -19.65 -5.76
C PRO A 202 -16.12 -20.90 -6.58
N PRO A 203 -17.09 -21.80 -6.84
CA PRO A 203 -16.85 -22.95 -7.71
C PRO A 203 -16.35 -22.46 -9.08
N SER A 204 -15.30 -23.10 -9.59
CA SER A 204 -14.79 -22.86 -10.94
C SER A 204 -15.92 -23.07 -11.95
N ARG A 205 -16.13 -22.09 -12.84
CA ARG A 205 -17.04 -22.22 -13.98
C ARG A 205 -16.43 -23.10 -15.06
#